data_AF-A0AA42PCD8-F1
#
_entry.id   AF-A0AA42PCD8-F1
#
_cell.length_a   1.000
_cell.length_b   1.000
_cell.length_c   1.000
_cell.angle_alpha   90.00
_cell.angle_beta   90.00
_cell.angle_gamma   90.00
#
_symmetry.space_group_name_H-M   'P 1'
#
loop_
_entity.id
_entity.type
_entity.pdbx_description
1 polymer ?
#
loop_
_entity_poly.entity_id
_entity_poly.type
_entity_poly.pdbx_seq_one_letter_code
_entity_poly.pdbx_strand_id
1 'polypeptide(L)' 'MICEICRGGVHLNPADHLAPVNCPLVIEVEGELIRAERTGFVEQRDRQMEYQLQSGEKIVGRYRWTYP' A
#
# COMPACT_ATOMS: atom_id res chain seq x y z
N MET A 1 3.71 12.51 23.55
CA MET A 1 4.84 12.14 22.67
C MET A 1 4.24 11.92 21.29
N ILE A 2 4.28 12.94 20.44
CA ILE A 2 3.62 12.94 19.13
C ILE A 2 4.71 12.51 18.14
N CYS A 3 4.58 11.33 17.55
CA CYS A 3 5.51 10.87 16.53
C CYS A 3 5.09 11.49 15.19
N GLU A 4 5.77 12.57 14.79
CA GLU A 4 5.74 13.12 13.43
C GLU A 4 6.42 12.14 12.47
N ILE A 5 5.64 11.27 11.82
CA ILE A 5 6.12 10.50 10.68
C ILE A 5 5.05 10.56 9.56
N CYS A 6 5.42 11.24 8.48
CA CYS A 6 4.87 11.21 7.12
C CYS A 6 3.51 11.92 6.86
N ARG A 7 3.60 13.19 6.42
CA ARG A 7 2.59 13.96 5.67
C ARG A 7 2.32 13.39 4.26
N GLY A 8 2.02 12.09 4.14
CA GLY A 8 1.37 11.51 2.97
C GLY A 8 -0.09 11.31 3.33
N GLY A 9 -1.01 12.06 2.72
CA GLY A 9 -2.45 11.94 3.02
C GLY A 9 -2.85 10.47 3.02
N VAL A 10 -3.30 9.95 4.16
CA VAL A 10 -3.55 8.52 4.32
C VAL A 10 -4.53 8.09 3.23
N HIS A 11 -4.08 7.19 2.36
CA HIS A 11 -4.87 6.68 1.24
C HIS A 11 -5.93 5.69 1.75
N LEU A 12 -6.92 6.27 2.43
CA LEU A 12 -8.07 5.60 3.04
C LEU A 12 -9.14 5.37 1.97
N ASN A 13 -8.81 4.66 0.90
CA ASN A 13 -9.85 4.18 -0.01
C ASN A 13 -10.69 3.11 0.73
N PRO A 14 -12.01 3.08 0.54
CA PRO A 14 -12.84 1.99 1.04
C PRO A 14 -12.39 0.66 0.40
N ALA A 15 -12.70 -0.46 1.06
CA ALA A 15 -12.16 -1.79 0.74
C ALA A 15 -12.42 -2.24 -0.71
N ASP A 16 -13.57 -1.85 -1.24
CA ASP A 16 -14.06 -2.08 -2.60
C ASP A 16 -13.32 -1.26 -3.68
N HIS A 17 -12.65 -0.17 -3.29
CA HIS A 17 -11.86 0.69 -4.18
C HIS A 17 -10.35 0.43 -4.07
N LEU A 18 -9.96 -0.64 -3.38
CA LEU A 18 -8.56 -1.06 -3.31
C LEU A 18 -8.20 -1.92 -4.52
N ALA A 19 -6.94 -1.83 -4.96
CA ALA A 19 -6.40 -2.71 -5.98
C ALA A 19 -6.62 -4.19 -5.62
N PRO A 20 -6.89 -5.12 -6.56
CA PRO A 20 -7.10 -6.53 -6.25
C PRO A 20 -5.91 -7.19 -5.53
N VAL A 21 -6.19 -8.27 -4.79
CA VAL A 21 -5.12 -9.11 -4.19
C VAL A 21 -4.39 -9.88 -5.29
N ASN A 22 -3.08 -10.07 -5.14
CA ASN A 22 -2.17 -10.73 -6.09
C ASN A 22 -2.15 -10.07 -7.48
N CYS A 23 -2.48 -8.78 -7.55
CA CYS A 23 -2.37 -8.00 -8.77
C CYS A 23 -1.04 -7.22 -8.76
N PRO A 24 -0.28 -7.21 -9.87
CA PRO A 24 0.90 -6.37 -10.00
C PRO A 24 0.55 -4.88 -9.91
N LEU A 25 1.23 -4.17 -9.01
CA LEU A 25 1.08 -2.75 -8.75
C LEU A 25 2.44 -2.05 -8.79
N VAL A 26 2.41 -0.75 -9.07
CA VAL A 26 3.52 0.17 -8.81
C VAL A 26 3.09 1.06 -7.65
N ILE A 27 3.78 0.95 -6.52
CA ILE A 27 3.52 1.73 -5.30
C ILE A 27 4.56 2.84 -5.10
N GLU A 28 4.15 3.97 -4.54
CA GLU A 28 5.04 5.08 -4.19
C GLU A 28 5.46 4.99 -2.71
N VAL A 29 6.74 4.71 -2.46
CA VAL A 29 7.34 4.60 -1.12
C VAL A 29 8.44 5.65 -1.02
N GLU A 30 8.29 6.62 -0.11
CA GLU A 30 9.28 7.70 0.11
C GLU A 30 9.69 8.48 -1.18
N GLY A 31 8.80 8.53 -2.17
CA GLY A 31 9.03 9.20 -3.47
C GLY A 31 9.60 8.29 -4.56
N GLU A 32 9.87 7.02 -4.25
CA GLU A 32 10.31 6.01 -5.22
C GLU A 32 9.15 5.13 -5.68
N LEU A 33 9.16 4.75 -6.97
CA LEU A 33 8.17 3.87 -7.56
C LEU A 33 8.66 2.43 -7.54
N ILE A 34 7.99 1.57 -6.78
CA ILE A 34 8.39 0.18 -6.53
C ILE A 34 7.31 -0.77 -7.03
N ARG A 35 7.72 -1.86 -7.70
CA ARG A 35 6.78 -2.94 -8.09
C ARG A 35 6.45 -3.82 -6.90
N ALA A 36 5.16 -4.03 -6.66
CA ALA A 36 4.65 -4.84 -5.56
C ALA A 36 3.32 -5.51 -5.89
N GLU A 37 2.91 -6.46 -5.07
CA GLU A 37 1.61 -7.11 -5.15
C GLU A 37 0.89 -7.01 -3.80
N ARG A 38 -0.39 -6.63 -3.79
CA ARG A 38 -1.17 -6.65 -2.54
C ARG A 38 -1.45 -8.09 -2.14
N THR A 39 -1.09 -8.51 -0.93
CA THR A 39 -1.21 -9.92 -0.51
C THR A 39 -2.48 -10.25 0.27
N GLY A 40 -3.15 -9.22 0.83
CA GLY A 40 -4.26 -9.42 1.76
C GLY A 40 -5.50 -8.61 1.39
N PHE A 41 -6.66 -9.18 1.69
CA PHE A 41 -7.91 -8.43 1.73
C PHE A 41 -7.98 -7.63 3.03
N VAL A 42 -8.59 -6.45 2.96
CA VAL A 42 -8.72 -5.56 4.10
C VAL A 42 -10.18 -5.13 4.20
N GLU A 43 -10.87 -5.53 5.27
CA GLU A 43 -12.31 -5.24 5.47
C GLU A 43 -12.58 -3.80 5.89
N GLN A 44 -11.64 -3.20 6.64
CA GLN A 44 -11.79 -1.87 7.23
C GLN A 44 -10.91 -0.85 6.51
N ARG A 45 -11.46 0.35 6.33
CA ARG A 45 -10.85 1.46 5.59
C ARG A 45 -9.52 1.95 6.18
N ASP A 46 -9.39 1.90 7.49
CA ASP A 46 -8.26 2.40 8.29
C ASP A 46 -7.16 1.35 8.56
N ARG A 47 -7.43 0.10 8.22
CA ARG A 47 -6.44 -0.99 8.38
C ARG A 47 -5.29 -0.82 7.38
N GLN A 48 -4.10 -1.24 7.79
CA GLN A 48 -2.93 -1.24 6.91
C GLN A 48 -3.08 -2.30 5.80
N MET A 49 -2.44 -2.07 4.66
CA MET A 49 -2.34 -3.06 3.58
C MET A 49 -0.96 -3.72 3.62
N GLU A 50 -0.90 -5.01 3.29
CA GLU A 50 0.36 -5.73 3.10
C GLU A 50 0.66 -5.84 1.60
N TYR A 51 1.92 -5.57 1.26
CA TYR A 51 2.45 -5.66 -0.09
C TYR A 51 3.68 -6.56 -0.12
N GLN A 52 3.76 -7.39 -1.14
CA GLN A 52 4.92 -8.21 -1.47
C GLN A 52 5.72 -7.51 -2.55
N LEU A 53 6.95 -7.09 -2.24
CA LEU A 53 7.87 -6.51 -3.21
C LEU A 53 8.47 -7.58 -4.11
N GLN A 54 8.95 -7.19 -5.29
CA GLN A 54 9.68 -8.10 -6.20
C GLN A 54 10.94 -8.70 -5.57
N SER A 55 11.54 -8.02 -4.59
CA SER A 55 12.68 -8.54 -3.82
C SER A 55 12.34 -9.75 -2.94
N GLY A 56 11.05 -10.06 -2.74
CA GLY A 56 10.60 -11.04 -1.76
C GLY A 56 10.35 -10.45 -0.36
N GLU A 57 10.63 -9.16 -0.16
CA GLU A 57 10.32 -8.46 1.09
C GLU A 57 8.83 -8.09 1.20
N LYS A 58 8.29 -8.12 2.42
CA LYS A 58 6.93 -7.67 2.71
C LYS A 58 6.97 -6.33 3.41
N ILE A 59 6.20 -5.38 2.90
CA ILE A 59 6.00 -4.08 3.54
C ILE A 59 4.54 -3.88 3.90
N VAL A 60 4.31 -3.11 4.97
CA VAL A 60 2.98 -2.79 5.47
C VAL A 60 2.77 -1.28 5.41
N GLY A 61 1.64 -0.83 4.88
CA GLY A 61 1.36 0.59 4.77
C GLY A 61 0.15 0.93 3.93
N ARG A 62 -0.07 2.23 3.73
CA ARG A 62 -1.03 2.79 2.77
C ARG A 62 -0.26 3.68 1.79
N TYR A 63 0.17 3.09 0.69
CA TYR A 63 0.94 3.76 -0.34
C TYR A 63 0.00 4.25 -1.45
N ARG A 64 0.45 5.20 -2.29
CA ARG A 64 -0.21 5.42 -3.58
C ARG A 64 0.12 4.25 -4.48
N TRP A 65 -0.81 3.85 -5.34
CA TRP A 65 -0.57 2.81 -6.33
C TRP A 65 -1.12 3.19 -7.69
N THR A 66 -0.48 2.68 -8.73
CA THR A 66 -0.98 2.63 -10.10
C THR A 66 -0.77 1.22 -10.66
N TYR A 67 -1.45 0.91 -11.77
CA TYR A 67 -1.12 -0.26 -12.57
C TYR A 67 0.12 0.06 -13.43
N PRO A 68 0.99 -0.94 -13.66
CA PRO A 68 2.16 -0.81 -14.53
C PRO A 68 1.81 -0.53 -15.99
#